data_AF-A0A743U6B0-F1
#
_entry.id   AF-A0A743U6B0-F1
#
_cell.length_a   1.000
_cell.length_b   1.000
_cell.length_c   1.000
_cell.angle_alpha   90.00
_cell.angle_beta   90.00
_cell.angle_gamma   90.00
#
_symmetry.space_group_name_H-M   'P 1'
#
loop_
_entity.id
_entity.type
_entity.pdbx_description
1 polymer ?
#
loop_
_entity_poly.entity_id
_entity_poly.type
_entity_poly.pdbx_seq_one_letter_code
_entity_poly.pdbx_strand_id
1 'polypeptide(L)'
;MHTLMLDTGSSTGGHFYERGLNELVSVSGPGATRLEDRRFIDISGNETRVPVWNLNHLIISGIRFNNIEIVPFKPWGLSIGNKKPVNEVMGLSLFHDRRFMVDFRKNRLWPTYIPSVSDKDKSYRWSSYPVEKTQSGLLITALVGGIKLKLLLDTATSHSMLFADRLPSDTLFSGCKTVEPEASDQDCRVTTFSLKDNQGTSRNESAIVISGNRPNGLDFDGILGMNVMRDHLVIIDIPGDIFSLSD
;
A
#
# COMPACT_ATOMS: atom_id res chain seq x y z
N MET A 1 14.59 -8.24 -19.08
CA MET A 1 14.49 -7.32 -17.93
C MET A 1 13.36 -7.82 -17.07
N HIS A 2 13.56 -7.92 -15.76
CA HIS A 2 12.57 -8.40 -14.81
C HIS A 2 12.00 -7.20 -14.04
N THR A 3 10.68 -7.15 -13.85
CA THR A 3 9.98 -5.98 -13.30
C THR A 3 9.10 -6.40 -12.14
N LEU A 4 9.21 -5.67 -11.03
CA LEU A 4 8.40 -5.85 -9.83
C LEU A 4 7.53 -4.61 -9.61
N MET A 5 6.30 -4.82 -9.16
CA MET A 5 5.39 -3.75 -8.72
C MET A 5 5.63 -3.45 -7.23
N LEU A 6 5.68 -2.17 -6.85
CA LEU A 6 5.67 -1.78 -5.44
C LEU A 6 4.23 -1.81 -4.91
N ASP A 7 3.98 -2.63 -3.89
CA ASP A 7 2.67 -2.77 -3.25
C ASP A 7 2.83 -2.65 -1.72
N THR A 8 2.63 -1.44 -1.20
CA THR A 8 2.68 -1.22 0.26
C THR A 8 1.45 -1.75 1.00
N GLY A 9 0.38 -2.13 0.28
CA GLY A 9 -0.77 -2.82 0.83
C GLY A 9 -0.49 -4.29 1.12
N SER A 10 0.64 -4.82 0.64
CA SER A 10 1.11 -6.15 0.97
C SER A 10 2.10 -6.14 2.14
N SER A 11 1.76 -6.82 3.24
CA SER A 11 2.63 -6.97 4.42
C SER A 11 3.76 -8.01 4.24
N THR A 12 3.88 -8.66 3.09
CA THR A 12 4.97 -9.61 2.80
C THR A 12 6.14 -8.91 2.10
N GLY A 13 7.34 -9.48 2.13
CA GLY A 13 8.51 -8.88 1.47
C GLY A 13 8.43 -8.96 -0.06
N GLY A 14 8.01 -10.10 -0.59
CA GLY A 14 7.72 -10.18 -2.02
C GLY A 14 6.85 -11.35 -2.44
N HIS A 15 6.20 -11.18 -3.59
CA HIS A 15 5.37 -12.20 -4.23
C HIS A 15 5.94 -12.53 -5.58
N PHE A 16 6.37 -13.78 -5.77
CA PHE A 16 7.06 -14.22 -6.98
C PHE A 16 6.30 -15.35 -7.65
N TYR A 17 6.31 -15.40 -8.98
CA TYR A 17 5.85 -16.56 -9.72
C TYR A 17 6.58 -17.81 -9.23
N GLU A 18 5.88 -18.93 -9.22
CA GLU A 18 6.38 -20.19 -8.64
C GLU A 18 7.77 -20.57 -9.16
N ARG A 19 8.01 -20.39 -10.47
CA ARG A 19 9.33 -20.63 -11.07
C ARG A 19 10.41 -19.72 -10.48
N GLY A 20 10.16 -18.41 -10.39
CA GLY A 20 11.10 -17.44 -9.85
C GLY A 20 11.34 -17.65 -8.35
N LEU A 21 10.29 -17.97 -7.60
CA LEU A 21 10.40 -18.31 -6.18
C LEU A 21 11.27 -19.55 -5.97
N ASN A 22 11.04 -20.62 -6.73
CA ASN A 22 11.81 -21.86 -6.61
C ASN A 22 13.28 -21.65 -6.98
N GLU A 23 13.57 -20.80 -7.97
CA GLU A 23 14.93 -20.38 -8.32
C GLU A 23 15.58 -19.59 -7.17
N LEU A 24 14.89 -18.60 -6.60
CA LEU A 24 15.38 -17.83 -5.45
C LEU A 24 15.70 -18.73 -4.25
N VAL A 25 14.81 -19.68 -3.93
CA VAL A 25 15.01 -20.64 -2.83
C VAL A 25 16.19 -21.55 -3.12
N SER A 26 16.28 -22.10 -4.35
CA SER A 26 17.36 -23.00 -4.75
C SER A 26 18.74 -22.32 -4.71
N VAL A 27 18.85 -21.09 -5.21
CA VAL A 27 20.10 -20.32 -5.22
C VAL A 27 20.49 -19.89 -3.81
N SER A 28 19.51 -19.58 -2.95
CA SER A 28 19.77 -19.22 -1.56
C SER A 28 20.29 -20.39 -0.72
N GLY A 29 19.95 -21.63 -1.08
CA GLY A 29 20.43 -22.84 -0.41
C GLY A 29 20.16 -22.79 1.11
N PRO A 30 21.18 -22.94 1.98
CA PRO A 30 21.02 -22.81 3.44
C PRO A 30 20.51 -21.44 3.91
N GLY A 31 20.55 -20.42 3.04
CA GLY A 31 20.03 -19.09 3.30
C GLY A 31 18.52 -18.94 3.10
N ALA A 32 17.81 -20.01 2.73
CA ALA A 32 16.34 -20.04 2.64
C ALA A 32 15.77 -21.03 3.67
N THR A 33 14.81 -20.56 4.48
CA THR A 33 14.10 -21.39 5.46
C THR A 33 12.62 -21.41 5.15
N ARG A 34 12.03 -22.61 5.09
CA ARG A 34 10.59 -22.77 4.95
C ARG A 34 9.91 -22.49 6.30
N LEU A 35 8.91 -21.61 6.29
CA LEU A 35 8.05 -21.32 7.44
C LEU A 35 6.68 -21.99 7.26
N GLU A 36 5.84 -21.88 8.29
CA GLU A 36 4.44 -22.31 8.22
C GLU A 36 3.66 -21.55 7.15
N ASP A 37 2.68 -22.24 6.56
CA ASP A 37 1.80 -21.65 5.56
C ASP A 37 0.91 -20.57 6.17
N ARG A 38 0.99 -19.36 5.60
CA ARG A 38 0.25 -18.19 6.08
C ARG A 38 -1.07 -18.04 5.33
N ARG A 39 -2.11 -17.66 6.09
CA ARG A 39 -3.42 -17.27 5.57
C ARG A 39 -3.40 -15.77 5.24
N PHE A 40 -3.87 -15.42 4.05
CA PHE A 40 -4.07 -14.06 3.56
C PHE A 40 -5.53 -13.85 3.20
N ILE A 41 -6.04 -12.65 3.41
CA ILE A 41 -7.39 -12.23 3.03
C ILE A 41 -7.23 -10.96 2.20
N ASP A 42 -7.83 -10.92 1.02
CA ASP A 42 -7.84 -9.71 0.20
C ASP A 42 -9.09 -8.84 0.46
N ILE A 43 -9.13 -7.66 -0.15
CA ILE A 43 -10.20 -6.68 0.03
C ILE A 43 -11.55 -7.14 -0.55
N SER A 44 -11.56 -8.20 -1.38
CA SER A 44 -12.78 -8.86 -1.85
C SER A 44 -13.26 -9.97 -0.91
N GLY A 45 -12.52 -10.21 0.20
CA GLY A 45 -12.78 -11.27 1.16
C GLY A 45 -12.29 -12.64 0.70
N ASN A 46 -11.53 -12.73 -0.40
CA ASN A 46 -10.97 -13.99 -0.85
C ASN A 46 -9.82 -14.38 0.05
N GLU A 47 -9.90 -15.59 0.59
CA GLU A 47 -8.87 -16.14 1.44
C GLU A 47 -7.95 -17.08 0.66
N THR A 48 -6.65 -16.97 0.90
CA THR A 48 -5.68 -17.90 0.36
C THR A 48 -4.72 -18.34 1.45
N ARG A 49 -4.30 -19.60 1.39
CA ARG A 49 -3.21 -20.11 2.20
C ARG A 49 -2.04 -20.41 1.28
N VAL A 50 -0.87 -19.89 1.61
CA VAL A 50 0.32 -20.03 0.77
C VAL A 50 1.57 -20.38 1.57
N PRO A 51 2.50 -21.11 0.95
CA PRO A 51 3.82 -21.35 1.51
C PRO A 51 4.59 -20.03 1.75
N VAL A 52 5.30 -19.93 2.87
CA VAL A 52 6.16 -18.77 3.18
C VAL A 52 7.61 -19.21 3.31
N TRP A 53 8.51 -18.50 2.64
CA TRP A 53 9.95 -18.72 2.75
C TRP A 53 10.61 -17.48 3.32
N ASN A 54 11.46 -17.63 4.34
CA ASN A 54 12.34 -16.58 4.80
C ASN A 54 13.72 -16.71 4.13
N LEU A 55 14.15 -15.66 3.45
CA LEU A 55 15.50 -15.55 2.88
C LEU A 55 16.38 -14.69 3.78
N ASN A 56 17.57 -15.17 4.11
CA ASN A 56 18.57 -14.39 4.87
C ASN A 56 18.89 -13.06 4.16
N HIS A 57 18.88 -13.07 2.83
CA HIS A 57 18.91 -11.85 2.04
C HIS A 57 18.35 -12.05 0.63
N LEU A 58 17.94 -10.94 0.02
CA LEU A 58 17.54 -10.82 -1.37
C LEU A 58 18.19 -9.59 -1.98
N ILE A 59 18.71 -9.68 -3.20
CA ILE A 59 19.29 -8.55 -3.92
C ILE A 59 18.35 -8.14 -5.03
N ILE A 60 17.82 -6.91 -4.96
CA ILE A 60 16.99 -6.33 -6.02
C ILE A 60 17.68 -5.07 -6.50
N SER A 61 17.96 -5.00 -7.81
CA SER A 61 18.64 -3.86 -8.44
C SER A 61 19.96 -3.46 -7.75
N GLY A 62 20.75 -4.46 -7.32
CA GLY A 62 22.03 -4.26 -6.63
C GLY A 62 21.91 -3.91 -5.14
N ILE A 63 20.70 -3.86 -4.59
CA ILE A 63 20.45 -3.47 -3.21
C ILE A 63 20.10 -4.69 -2.39
N ARG A 64 20.82 -4.89 -1.29
CA ARG A 64 20.64 -6.01 -0.37
C ARG A 64 19.55 -5.69 0.64
N PHE A 65 18.55 -6.56 0.69
CA PHE A 65 17.52 -6.64 1.73
C PHE A 65 17.77 -7.90 2.54
N ASN A 66 17.68 -7.84 3.88
CA ASN A 66 17.99 -8.97 4.75
C ASN A 66 16.71 -9.50 5.40
N ASN A 67 16.66 -10.78 5.78
CA ASN A 67 15.55 -11.39 6.51
C ASN A 67 14.18 -11.10 5.86
N ILE A 68 14.04 -11.52 4.61
CA ILE A 68 12.88 -11.20 3.78
C ILE A 68 12.01 -12.43 3.61
N GLU A 69 10.74 -12.30 3.97
CA GLU A 69 9.73 -13.29 3.66
C GLU A 69 9.21 -13.13 2.24
N ILE A 70 9.19 -14.23 1.49
CA ILE A 70 8.66 -14.32 0.14
C ILE A 70 7.60 -15.41 0.04
N VAL A 71 6.61 -15.19 -0.82
CA VAL A 71 5.49 -16.11 -1.05
C VAL A 71 5.20 -16.24 -2.56
N PRO A 72 4.48 -17.29 -2.99
CA PRO A 72 4.02 -17.39 -4.36
C PRO A 72 3.02 -16.30 -4.70
N PHE A 73 3.23 -15.67 -5.86
CA PHE A 73 2.30 -14.73 -6.44
C PHE A 73 1.01 -15.42 -6.88
N LYS A 74 -0.12 -14.89 -6.42
CA LYS A 74 -1.46 -15.23 -6.89
C LYS A 74 -2.22 -13.93 -7.15
N PRO A 75 -2.81 -13.68 -8.31
CA PRO A 75 -3.55 -12.43 -8.54
C PRO A 75 -4.64 -12.17 -7.46
N TRP A 76 -4.51 -11.09 -6.69
CA TRP A 76 -5.40 -10.72 -5.58
C TRP A 76 -6.07 -9.36 -5.79
N GLY A 77 -7.01 -9.03 -4.90
CA GLY A 77 -7.62 -7.71 -4.81
C GLY A 77 -8.90 -7.54 -5.62
N LEU A 78 -9.44 -6.32 -5.57
CA LEU A 78 -10.65 -5.92 -6.28
C LEU A 78 -10.28 -5.31 -7.64
N SER A 79 -10.92 -5.75 -8.72
CA SER A 79 -10.75 -5.16 -10.05
C SER A 79 -12.08 -4.73 -10.64
N ILE A 80 -12.19 -3.47 -11.05
CA ILE A 80 -13.27 -3.01 -11.90
C ILE A 80 -12.89 -3.36 -13.35
N GLY A 81 -13.64 -4.25 -14.00
CA GLY A 81 -13.35 -4.71 -15.37
C GLY A 81 -12.47 -5.95 -15.50
N ASN A 82 -12.42 -6.81 -14.47
CA ASN A 82 -11.80 -8.16 -14.48
C ASN A 82 -10.28 -8.25 -14.76
N LYS A 83 -9.54 -7.15 -14.67
CA LYS A 83 -8.07 -7.16 -14.78
C LYS A 83 -7.44 -7.18 -13.39
N LYS A 84 -6.96 -8.34 -12.98
CA LYS A 84 -6.16 -8.50 -11.76
C LYS A 84 -4.68 -8.17 -11.99
N PRO A 85 -3.90 -7.86 -10.94
CA PRO A 85 -2.46 -7.71 -11.08
C PRO A 85 -1.84 -8.97 -11.71
N VAL A 86 -0.87 -8.76 -12.60
CA VAL A 86 -0.12 -9.81 -13.31
C VAL A 86 1.39 -9.67 -13.13
N ASN A 87 1.81 -8.84 -12.19
CA ASN A 87 3.22 -8.61 -11.92
C ASN A 87 3.54 -9.12 -10.52
N GLU A 88 4.73 -9.68 -10.39
CA GLU A 88 5.34 -9.94 -9.11
C GLU A 88 5.50 -8.64 -8.31
N VAL A 89 5.61 -8.78 -6.99
CA VAL A 89 5.42 -7.67 -6.06
C VAL A 89 6.59 -7.55 -5.11
N MET A 90 7.06 -6.31 -4.93
CA MET A 90 7.81 -5.86 -3.75
C MET A 90 6.81 -5.33 -2.74
N GLY A 91 6.62 -6.08 -1.65
CA GLY A 91 5.71 -5.66 -0.60
C GLY A 91 6.40 -4.82 0.48
N LEU A 92 5.61 -4.29 1.40
CA LEU A 92 6.06 -3.37 2.44
C LEU A 92 7.20 -3.92 3.30
N SER A 93 7.13 -5.20 3.70
CA SER A 93 8.11 -5.82 4.59
C SER A 93 9.50 -5.98 3.97
N LEU A 94 9.64 -5.76 2.66
CA LEU A 94 10.94 -5.64 2.01
C LEU A 94 11.77 -4.51 2.64
N PHE A 95 11.10 -3.45 3.08
CA PHE A 95 11.70 -2.23 3.62
C PHE A 95 11.61 -2.12 5.14
N HIS A 96 11.32 -3.21 5.87
CA HIS A 96 10.96 -3.20 7.30
C HIS A 96 11.95 -2.45 8.21
N ASP A 97 13.23 -2.41 7.84
CA ASP A 97 14.32 -1.76 8.58
C ASP A 97 14.71 -0.38 8.03
N ARG A 98 13.93 0.18 7.09
CA ARG A 98 14.34 1.33 6.27
C ARG A 98 13.26 2.38 6.08
N ARG A 99 13.75 3.56 5.77
CA ARG A 99 13.02 4.63 5.10
C ARG A 99 13.31 4.57 3.60
N PHE A 100 12.27 4.74 2.80
CA PHE A 100 12.40 4.84 1.35
C PHE A 100 11.59 6.02 0.79
N MET A 101 11.99 6.48 -0.39
CA MET A 101 11.32 7.55 -1.12
C MET A 101 10.88 7.07 -2.50
N VAL A 102 9.74 7.55 -2.98
CA VAL A 102 9.20 7.24 -4.31
C VAL A 102 8.78 8.54 -5.00
N ASP A 103 9.16 8.68 -6.27
CA ASP A 103 8.63 9.68 -7.20
C ASP A 103 7.85 8.95 -8.29
N PHE A 104 6.52 8.85 -8.11
CA PHE A 104 5.64 8.15 -9.03
C PHE A 104 5.55 8.82 -10.40
N ARG A 105 5.72 10.15 -10.46
CA ARG A 105 5.73 10.92 -11.73
C ARG A 105 6.93 10.54 -12.60
N LYS A 106 8.03 10.13 -11.97
CA LYS A 106 9.27 9.72 -12.64
C LYS A 106 9.54 8.22 -12.57
N ASN A 107 8.60 7.42 -12.05
CA ASN A 107 8.77 5.98 -11.80
C ASN A 107 10.10 5.65 -11.09
N ARG A 108 10.45 6.41 -10.05
CA ARG A 108 11.74 6.29 -9.37
C ARG A 108 11.56 5.91 -7.91
N LEU A 109 12.23 4.84 -7.50
CA LEU A 109 12.31 4.36 -6.12
C LEU A 109 13.74 4.57 -5.59
N TRP A 110 13.85 5.18 -4.42
CA TRP A 110 15.07 5.24 -3.61
C TRP A 110 14.87 4.38 -2.35
N PRO A 111 15.28 3.10 -2.39
CA PRO A 111 14.96 2.12 -1.33
C PRO A 111 15.84 2.23 -0.08
N THR A 112 16.82 3.11 -0.10
CA THR A 112 17.69 3.47 1.03
C THR A 112 17.75 4.99 1.14
N TYR A 113 16.59 5.61 1.35
CA TYR A 113 16.54 7.07 1.45
C TYR A 113 17.01 7.50 2.84
N ILE A 114 18.22 8.05 2.89
CA ILE A 114 18.77 8.74 4.07
C ILE A 114 18.73 10.22 3.71
N PRO A 115 17.98 11.08 4.42
CA PRO A 115 18.00 12.50 4.13
C PRO A 115 19.43 13.02 4.30
N SER A 116 20.04 13.48 3.21
CA SER A 116 21.25 14.28 3.31
C SER A 116 20.89 15.68 3.81
N VAL A 117 21.84 16.39 4.42
CA VAL A 117 21.63 17.79 4.83
C VAL A 117 21.31 18.70 3.62
N SER A 118 21.67 18.26 2.40
CA SER A 118 21.26 18.85 1.12
C SER A 118 19.87 18.45 0.62
N ASP A 119 19.27 17.35 1.11
CA ASP A 119 17.86 16.98 0.83
C ASP A 119 16.86 17.79 1.68
N LYS A 120 17.36 18.59 2.64
CA LYS A 120 16.68 19.81 3.10
C LYS A 120 16.84 20.93 2.07
N ASP A 121 16.76 20.60 0.80
CA ASP A 121 16.45 21.58 -0.21
C ASP A 121 15.12 22.20 0.22
N LYS A 122 15.14 23.47 0.57
CA LYS A 122 14.00 24.20 1.16
C LYS A 122 12.83 24.34 0.17
N SER A 123 12.86 23.63 -0.96
CA SER A 123 11.91 23.74 -2.06
C SER A 123 10.60 22.98 -1.80
N TYR A 124 10.65 21.86 -1.07
CA TYR A 124 9.45 21.07 -0.78
C TYR A 124 8.98 21.31 0.66
N ARG A 125 7.70 21.67 0.79
CA ARG A 125 6.99 21.58 2.06
C ARG A 125 6.48 20.14 2.19
N TRP A 126 6.61 19.57 3.38
CA TRP A 126 6.21 18.18 3.63
C TRP A 126 5.06 18.14 4.62
N SER A 127 3.98 17.46 4.25
CA SER A 127 2.96 17.02 5.19
C SER A 127 3.28 15.60 5.63
N SER A 128 3.52 15.44 6.93
CA SER A 128 3.83 14.16 7.55
C SER A 128 2.66 13.67 8.38
N TYR A 129 2.32 12.40 8.20
CA TYR A 129 1.20 11.72 8.84
C TYR A 129 1.73 10.56 9.67
N PRO A 130 1.23 10.40 10.91
CA PRO A 130 1.59 9.25 11.72
C PRO A 130 0.88 8.01 11.18
N VAL A 131 1.61 6.91 11.12
CA VAL A 131 1.06 5.60 10.73
C VAL A 131 1.19 4.60 11.85
N GLU A 132 0.30 3.61 11.85
CA GLU A 132 0.31 2.49 12.77
C GLU A 132 0.69 1.22 12.00
N LYS A 133 1.69 0.48 12.48
CA LYS A 133 2.03 -0.83 11.90
C LYS A 133 1.06 -1.89 12.42
N THR A 134 0.44 -2.62 11.51
CA THR A 134 -0.42 -3.76 11.83
C THR A 134 -0.05 -4.99 11.01
N GLN A 135 -0.82 -6.07 11.13
CA GLN A 135 -0.61 -7.28 10.34
C GLN A 135 -0.93 -7.07 8.85
N SER A 136 -1.84 -6.14 8.53
CA SER A 136 -2.19 -5.81 7.14
C SER A 136 -1.19 -4.85 6.49
N GLY A 137 -0.53 -3.97 7.26
CA GLY A 137 0.45 -3.03 6.74
C GLY A 137 0.54 -1.73 7.56
N LEU A 138 0.69 -0.59 6.88
CA LEU A 138 0.69 0.73 7.53
C LEU A 138 -0.70 1.34 7.46
N LEU A 139 -1.29 1.65 8.62
CA LEU A 139 -2.58 2.30 8.72
C LEU A 139 -2.44 3.78 9.02
N ILE A 140 -3.05 4.63 8.19
CA ILE A 140 -3.21 6.07 8.44
C ILE A 140 -4.61 6.36 8.97
N THR A 141 -4.74 7.38 9.83
CA THR A 141 -6.07 7.80 10.31
C THR A 141 -6.67 8.85 9.39
N ALA A 142 -7.87 8.59 8.89
CA ALA A 142 -8.70 9.52 8.15
C ALA A 142 -9.97 9.89 8.94
N LEU A 143 -10.62 10.98 8.54
CA LEU A 143 -11.87 11.45 9.13
C LEU A 143 -12.96 11.61 8.06
N VAL A 144 -14.12 11.01 8.31
CA VAL A 144 -15.35 11.21 7.50
C VAL A 144 -16.47 11.60 8.47
N GLY A 145 -17.06 12.78 8.30
CA GLY A 145 -18.13 13.26 9.20
C GLY A 145 -17.73 13.29 10.68
N GLY A 146 -16.44 13.49 10.99
CA GLY A 146 -15.90 13.45 12.35
C GLY A 146 -15.61 12.04 12.91
N ILE A 147 -16.00 10.97 12.21
CA ILE A 147 -15.66 9.60 12.57
C ILE A 147 -14.26 9.25 12.05
N LYS A 148 -13.44 8.67 12.94
CA LYS A 148 -12.09 8.19 12.62
C LYS A 148 -12.16 6.85 11.91
N LEU A 149 -11.48 6.77 10.77
CA LEU A 149 -11.32 5.56 9.96
C LEU A 149 -9.83 5.24 9.82
N LYS A 150 -9.48 3.95 9.79
CA LYS A 150 -8.12 3.47 9.55
C LYS A 150 -7.98 3.05 8.09
N LEU A 151 -7.11 3.71 7.33
CA LEU A 151 -6.89 3.38 5.92
C LEU A 151 -5.53 2.69 5.74
N LEU A 152 -5.52 1.56 5.05
CA LEU A 152 -4.29 0.88 4.66
C LEU A 152 -3.58 1.67 3.55
N LEU A 153 -2.30 1.99 3.73
CA LEU A 153 -1.49 2.67 2.72
C LEU A 153 -1.11 1.69 1.60
N ASP A 154 -1.66 1.87 0.40
CA ASP A 154 -1.51 0.91 -0.70
C ASP A 154 -1.15 1.56 -2.03
N THR A 155 0.10 1.39 -2.45
CA THR A 155 0.63 1.89 -3.74
C THR A 155 0.19 1.07 -4.96
N ALA A 156 -0.39 -0.12 -4.78
CA ALA A 156 -0.92 -0.94 -5.87
C ALA A 156 -2.38 -0.61 -6.19
N THR A 157 -3.07 0.12 -5.31
CA THR A 157 -4.45 0.55 -5.50
C THR A 157 -4.54 1.90 -6.23
N SER A 158 -5.32 1.99 -7.31
CA SER A 158 -5.43 3.21 -8.13
C SER A 158 -6.12 4.36 -7.41
N HIS A 159 -7.20 4.08 -6.69
CA HIS A 159 -8.04 5.06 -6.00
C HIS A 159 -8.25 4.63 -4.56
N SER A 160 -8.27 5.59 -3.64
CA SER A 160 -8.64 5.36 -2.26
C SER A 160 -10.05 4.77 -2.18
N MET A 161 -10.27 3.87 -1.23
CA MET A 161 -11.51 3.13 -1.07
C MET A 161 -11.97 3.15 0.39
N LEU A 162 -13.28 3.18 0.63
CA LEU A 162 -13.88 3.10 1.96
C LEU A 162 -14.99 2.05 1.96
N PHE A 163 -15.06 1.23 3.01
CA PHE A 163 -16.16 0.28 3.16
C PHE A 163 -17.42 1.01 3.66
N ALA A 164 -18.56 0.78 2.99
CA ALA A 164 -19.79 1.52 3.26
C ALA A 164 -20.32 1.34 4.69
N ASP A 165 -20.14 0.15 5.28
CA ASP A 165 -20.55 -0.18 6.66
C ASP A 165 -19.72 0.52 7.75
N ARG A 166 -18.64 1.20 7.35
CA ARG A 166 -17.77 1.98 8.25
C ARG A 166 -18.08 3.47 8.23
N LEU A 167 -18.94 3.91 7.31
CA LEU A 167 -19.26 5.32 7.11
C LEU A 167 -20.41 5.77 8.04
N PRO A 168 -20.42 7.05 8.46
CA PRO A 168 -21.57 7.66 9.10
C PRO A 168 -22.85 7.53 8.26
N SER A 169 -24.02 7.40 8.89
CA SER A 169 -25.30 7.26 8.19
C SER A 169 -25.70 8.50 7.38
N ASP A 170 -25.19 9.68 7.75
CA ASP A 170 -25.41 10.97 7.10
C ASP A 170 -24.32 11.32 6.07
N THR A 171 -23.45 10.37 5.71
CA THR A 171 -22.39 10.58 4.72
C THR A 171 -22.98 11.07 3.40
N LEU A 172 -22.40 12.14 2.85
CA LEU A 172 -22.74 12.65 1.53
C LEU A 172 -21.94 11.92 0.45
N PHE A 173 -22.61 11.65 -0.68
CA PHE A 173 -22.02 10.95 -1.81
C PHE A 173 -22.15 11.77 -3.09
N SER A 174 -21.12 11.67 -3.92
CA SER A 174 -21.08 12.13 -5.30
C SER A 174 -20.90 10.93 -6.25
N GLY A 175 -20.98 11.17 -7.56
CA GLY A 175 -20.75 10.16 -8.59
C GLY A 175 -19.27 9.97 -8.93
N CYS A 176 -18.96 8.96 -9.77
CA CYS A 176 -17.56 8.66 -10.13
C CYS A 176 -16.83 9.79 -10.85
N LYS A 177 -17.52 10.72 -11.53
CA LYS A 177 -16.83 11.81 -12.25
C LYS A 177 -15.97 12.68 -11.34
N THR A 178 -16.25 12.66 -10.03
CA THR A 178 -15.42 13.31 -9.01
C THR A 178 -13.99 12.77 -9.00
N VAL A 179 -13.77 11.49 -9.31
CA VAL A 179 -12.44 10.84 -9.28
C VAL A 179 -11.97 10.37 -10.65
N GLU A 180 -12.89 10.06 -11.57
CA GLU A 180 -12.62 9.59 -12.92
C GLU A 180 -13.55 10.34 -13.90
N PRO A 181 -13.12 11.49 -14.46
CA PRO A 181 -13.97 12.36 -15.28
C PRO A 181 -14.61 11.68 -16.50
N GLU A 182 -14.00 10.60 -16.99
CA GLU A 182 -14.48 9.81 -18.13
C GLU A 182 -15.55 8.78 -17.74
N ALA A 183 -15.77 8.51 -16.45
CA ALA A 183 -16.75 7.54 -15.96
C ALA A 183 -18.19 8.11 -15.93
N SER A 184 -19.18 7.23 -15.80
CA SER A 184 -20.55 7.64 -15.49
C SER A 184 -20.69 7.93 -14.00
N ASP A 185 -21.48 8.95 -13.64
CA ASP A 185 -21.79 9.25 -12.24
C ASP A 185 -22.50 8.09 -11.52
N GLN A 186 -23.10 7.17 -12.28
CA GLN A 186 -23.82 6.01 -11.75
C GLN A 186 -22.93 4.79 -11.52
N ASP A 187 -21.67 4.78 -11.97
CA ASP A 187 -20.82 3.59 -11.92
C ASP A 187 -20.33 3.27 -10.49
N CYS A 188 -20.34 4.27 -9.60
CA CYS A 188 -19.82 4.18 -8.24
C CYS A 188 -20.29 5.38 -7.39
N ARG A 189 -20.17 5.22 -6.07
CA ARG A 189 -20.38 6.29 -5.10
C ARG A 189 -19.02 6.77 -4.61
N VAL A 190 -18.86 8.07 -4.51
CA VAL A 190 -17.64 8.73 -4.02
C VAL A 190 -17.97 9.56 -2.80
N THR A 191 -17.13 9.52 -1.77
CA THR A 191 -17.21 10.44 -0.64
C THR A 191 -15.86 11.10 -0.36
N THR A 192 -15.86 12.14 0.46
CA THR A 192 -14.66 12.87 0.86
C THR A 192 -14.24 12.45 2.26
N PHE A 193 -12.95 12.25 2.44
CA PHE A 193 -12.33 12.08 3.75
C PHE A 193 -11.25 13.14 3.96
N SER A 194 -10.86 13.35 5.21
CA SER A 194 -9.78 14.25 5.56
C SER A 194 -8.63 13.53 6.25
N LEU A 195 -7.41 13.90 5.86
CA LEU A 195 -6.17 13.51 6.52
C LEU A 195 -5.64 14.69 7.30
N LYS A 196 -5.21 14.45 8.54
CA LYS A 196 -4.62 15.48 9.39
C LYS A 196 -3.14 15.18 9.60
N ASP A 197 -2.28 16.12 9.21
CA ASP A 197 -0.84 15.97 9.39
C ASP A 197 -0.42 16.23 10.86
N ASN A 198 0.86 16.00 11.15
CA ASN A 198 1.45 16.20 12.48
C ASN A 198 1.39 17.65 12.98
N GLN A 199 1.20 18.63 12.08
CA GLN A 199 1.04 20.05 12.43
C GLN A 199 -0.44 20.41 12.63
N GLY A 200 -1.34 19.46 12.37
CA GLY A 200 -2.77 19.62 12.48
C GLY A 200 -3.44 20.21 11.24
N THR A 201 -2.72 20.36 10.14
CA THR A 201 -3.26 20.79 8.85
C THR A 201 -4.12 19.69 8.26
N SER A 202 -5.33 20.03 7.82
CA SER A 202 -6.25 19.10 7.20
C SER A 202 -6.17 19.18 5.69
N ARG A 203 -6.15 18.02 5.03
CA ARG A 203 -6.24 17.85 3.58
C ARG A 203 -7.44 16.97 3.27
N ASN A 204 -8.26 17.39 2.31
CA ASN A 204 -9.42 16.64 1.87
C ASN A 204 -9.10 15.85 0.62
N GLU A 205 -9.52 14.60 0.58
CA GLU A 205 -9.28 13.66 -0.51
C GLU A 205 -10.57 12.89 -0.81
N SER A 206 -10.65 12.32 -2.01
CA SER A 206 -11.83 11.55 -2.44
C SER A 206 -11.55 10.05 -2.40
N ALA A 207 -12.56 9.26 -2.02
CA ALA A 207 -12.52 7.81 -2.03
C ALA A 207 -13.78 7.21 -2.65
N ILE A 208 -13.59 6.12 -3.40
CA ILE A 208 -14.68 5.28 -3.88
C ILE A 208 -15.23 4.47 -2.71
N VAL A 209 -16.56 4.38 -2.63
CA VAL A 209 -17.24 3.67 -1.56
C VAL A 209 -17.60 2.27 -2.04
N ILE A 210 -17.06 1.27 -1.37
CA ILE A 210 -17.30 -0.14 -1.65
C ILE A 210 -18.58 -0.56 -0.93
N SER A 211 -19.58 -0.95 -1.71
CA SER A 211 -20.85 -1.46 -1.22
C SER A 211 -20.66 -2.78 -0.47
N GLY A 212 -21.49 -3.01 0.55
CA GLY A 212 -21.43 -4.19 1.40
C GLY A 212 -20.62 -3.97 2.67
N ASN A 213 -20.44 -5.05 3.43
CA ASN A 213 -19.69 -5.02 4.67
C ASN A 213 -18.21 -5.25 4.42
N ARG A 214 -17.37 -4.62 5.24
CA ARG A 214 -15.95 -4.94 5.31
C ARG A 214 -15.76 -6.45 5.54
N PRO A 215 -14.92 -7.14 4.74
CA PRO A 215 -14.60 -8.54 4.98
C PRO A 215 -14.10 -8.80 6.41
N ASN A 216 -14.55 -9.91 6.98
CA ASN A 216 -14.10 -10.38 8.30
C ASN A 216 -12.59 -10.66 8.28
N GLY A 217 -11.90 -10.25 9.34
CA GLY A 217 -10.45 -10.46 9.48
C GLY A 217 -9.56 -9.35 8.92
N LEU A 218 -10.12 -8.35 8.21
CA LEU A 218 -9.39 -7.10 7.95
C LEU A 218 -9.33 -6.23 9.22
N ASP A 219 -8.29 -5.43 9.36
CA ASP A 219 -8.08 -4.51 10.50
C ASP A 219 -8.13 -3.02 10.10
N PHE A 220 -8.58 -2.74 8.88
CA PHE A 220 -8.70 -1.40 8.31
C PHE A 220 -10.10 -1.13 7.75
N ASP A 221 -10.51 0.13 7.76
CA ASP A 221 -11.83 0.61 7.31
C ASP A 221 -11.84 1.04 5.83
N GLY A 222 -10.67 1.07 5.19
CA GLY A 222 -10.50 1.40 3.79
C GLY A 222 -9.03 1.40 3.37
N ILE A 223 -8.76 1.95 2.19
CA ILE A 223 -7.45 1.97 1.54
C ILE A 223 -7.13 3.40 1.13
N LEU A 224 -5.91 3.87 1.41
CA LEU A 224 -5.35 5.08 0.85
C LEU A 224 -4.57 4.73 -0.42
N GLY A 225 -5.12 5.10 -1.57
CA GLY A 225 -4.63 4.71 -2.88
C GLY A 225 -3.80 5.80 -3.58
N MET A 226 -3.41 5.48 -4.82
CA MET A 226 -2.53 6.29 -5.66
C MET A 226 -3.11 7.65 -6.04
N ASN A 227 -4.43 7.85 -6.01
CA ASN A 227 -5.02 9.17 -6.23
C ASN A 227 -4.53 10.24 -5.22
N VAL A 228 -4.07 9.82 -4.03
CA VAL A 228 -3.48 10.73 -3.03
C VAL A 228 -1.96 10.82 -3.14
N MET A 229 -1.30 9.81 -3.73
CA MET A 229 0.17 9.70 -3.73
C MET A 229 0.83 10.13 -5.05
N ARG A 230 0.14 9.96 -6.19
CA ARG A 230 0.75 9.97 -7.53
C ARG A 230 1.44 11.28 -7.90
N ASP A 231 0.93 12.41 -7.41
CA ASP A 231 1.43 13.73 -7.78
C ASP A 231 2.52 14.27 -6.83
N HIS A 232 2.87 13.49 -5.81
CA HIS A 232 3.80 13.89 -4.76
C HIS A 232 5.09 13.05 -4.80
N LEU A 233 6.16 13.60 -4.22
CA LEU A 233 7.21 12.77 -3.65
C LEU A 233 6.66 12.14 -2.38
N VAL A 234 6.87 10.84 -2.25
CA VAL A 234 6.36 10.05 -1.13
C VAL A 234 7.53 9.52 -0.33
N ILE A 235 7.52 9.75 0.99
CA ILE A 235 8.44 9.13 1.93
C ILE A 235 7.65 8.18 2.83
N ILE A 236 8.12 6.94 2.94
CA ILE A 236 7.63 5.98 3.91
C ILE A 236 8.79 5.65 4.83
N ASP A 237 8.67 6.07 6.08
CA ASP A 237 9.61 5.81 7.15
C ASP A 237 9.03 4.72 8.07
N ILE A 238 9.36 3.46 7.77
CA ILE A 238 8.85 2.34 8.55
C ILE A 238 9.41 2.41 9.99
N PRO A 239 10.72 2.57 10.26
CA PRO A 239 11.22 2.70 11.62
C PRO A 239 10.64 3.89 12.40
N GLY A 240 10.38 5.01 11.72
CA GLY A 240 9.87 6.24 12.33
C GLY A 240 8.35 6.32 12.46
N ASP A 241 7.58 5.37 11.92
CA ASP A 241 6.11 5.38 11.90
C ASP A 241 5.52 6.63 11.20
N ILE A 242 6.16 7.06 10.11
CA ILE A 242 5.77 8.26 9.36
C ILE A 242 5.56 7.96 7.87
N PHE A 243 4.46 8.47 7.34
CA PHE A 243 4.21 8.64 5.91
C PHE A 243 4.26 10.14 5.59
N SER A 244 4.91 10.56 4.50
CA SER A 244 4.98 11.97 4.11
C SER A 244 4.76 12.19 2.63
N LEU A 245 4.08 13.29 2.32
CA LEU A 245 3.81 13.80 0.98
C LEU A 245 4.48 15.17 0.83
N SER A 246 5.15 15.41 -0.30
CA SER A 246 5.60 16.76 -0.66
C SER A 246 4.43 17.57 -1.20
N ASP A 247 4.26 18.83 -0.82
CA ASP A 247 3.35 19.75 -1.51
C ASP A 247 3.82 20.09 -2.94
#